data_AF-A0A7J7GXX0-F1
#
_entry.id   AF-A0A7J7GXX0-F1
#
_cell.length_a   1.000
_cell.length_b   1.000
_cell.length_c   1.000
_cell.angle_alpha   90.00
_cell.angle_beta   90.00
_cell.angle_gamma   90.00
#
_symmetry.space_group_name_H-M   'P 1'
#
loop_
_entity.id
_entity.type
_entity.pdbx_description
1 polymer ?
#
loop_
_entity_poly.entity_id
_entity_poly.type
_entity_poly.pdbx_seq_one_letter_code
_entity_poly.pdbx_strand_id
1 'polypeptide(L)'
;MVGLTDVGSVVTSISDGLEQEVSSVRENENLGVDLLEGLDSYLEDINDWLTISRMVKAVERVAEEKIAAKELEVASLKERLHFHKLGADRSVSSGSPMAHREQRSLENRLDCSFPDAVVEHDKMRESLCGLRSVAVDQIKKLKKDIDSIRGCGSMRKIGSGSELVGLGGILPMEASESLVGVDKRLNTLKTTVDTVCTQADDMVRLAKASLCEWQQEQEFQREFETLVVWSSIRSIHKEFEDKLWDQNAHLCGSQSVNWLERIN
;
A
#
# COMPACT_ATOMS: atom_id res chain seq x y z
N MET A 1 -26.55 46.66 22.58
CA MET A 1 -26.76 45.81 23.76
C MET A 1 -25.43 45.12 24.03
N VAL A 2 -24.61 45.70 24.91
CA VAL A 2 -24.31 45.19 26.27
C VAL A 2 -23.52 43.86 26.19
N GLY A 3 -22.28 43.74 26.66
CA GLY A 3 -21.46 44.68 27.41
C GLY A 3 -19.99 44.25 27.45
N LEU A 4 -19.10 45.25 27.41
CA LEU A 4 -17.76 45.18 27.97
C LEU A 4 -17.90 45.53 29.45
N THR A 5 -17.53 44.61 30.35
CA THR A 5 -17.33 44.93 31.77
C THR A 5 -15.86 45.21 32.01
N ASP A 6 -15.62 46.51 32.08
CA ASP A 6 -14.69 47.24 32.95
C ASP A 6 -14.22 46.49 34.20
N VAL A 7 -12.90 46.55 34.47
CA VAL A 7 -12.32 46.45 35.82
C VAL A 7 -11.25 47.54 35.93
N GLY A 8 -11.68 48.78 36.11
CA GLY A 8 -11.66 49.40 37.44
C GLY A 8 -10.30 49.48 38.11
N SER A 9 -9.56 50.54 37.80
CA SER A 9 -8.54 51.12 38.67
C SER A 9 -9.16 51.51 40.02
N VAL A 10 -8.63 50.98 41.10
CA VAL A 10 -8.94 51.42 42.47
C VAL A 10 -7.63 51.81 43.14
N VAL A 11 -7.36 53.12 43.10
CA VAL A 11 -6.48 53.80 44.04
C VAL A 11 -7.32 54.03 45.30
N THR A 12 -6.93 53.40 46.41
CA THR A 12 -7.43 53.77 47.74
C THR A 12 -6.26 54.18 48.61
N SER A 13 -6.15 55.48 48.78
CA SER A 13 -5.41 56.14 49.85
C SER A 13 -6.02 55.77 51.20
N ILE A 14 -5.19 55.30 52.14
CA ILE A 14 -5.51 55.29 53.57
C ILE A 14 -4.30 55.90 54.27
N SER A 15 -4.44 57.19 54.57
CA SER A 15 -3.63 57.89 55.54
C SER A 15 -4.49 57.98 56.79
N ASP A 16 -4.18 57.23 57.84
CA ASP A 16 -4.47 57.70 59.19
C ASP A 16 -3.55 57.05 60.23
N GLY A 17 -3.22 57.87 61.23
CA GLY A 17 -2.00 57.80 62.01
C GLY A 17 -1.84 56.58 62.91
N LEU A 18 -0.58 56.24 63.15
CA LEU A 18 -0.20 55.61 64.40
C LEU A 18 1.03 56.32 64.96
N GLU A 19 0.88 56.66 66.23
CA GLU A 19 1.67 57.56 67.02
C GLU A 19 3.12 57.09 67.17
N GLN A 20 3.98 58.10 67.22
CA GLN A 20 5.39 58.01 67.43
C GLN A 20 5.68 57.63 68.89
N GLU A 21 5.95 56.35 69.15
CA GLU A 21 6.63 55.92 70.37
C GLU A 21 8.09 55.59 70.05
N VAL A 22 8.96 56.59 70.23
CA VAL A 22 10.41 56.41 70.22
C VAL A 22 10.79 55.73 71.53
N SER A 23 10.88 54.40 71.53
CA SER A 23 11.65 53.67 72.54
C SER A 23 12.95 53.16 71.92
N SER A 24 14.03 53.52 72.60
CA SER A 24 15.40 53.34 72.18
C SER A 24 15.76 51.87 71.92
N VAL A 25 16.19 51.56 70.70
CA VAL A 25 17.03 50.39 70.44
C VAL A 25 18.26 50.86 69.69
N ARG A 26 19.40 50.68 70.36
CA ARG A 26 20.74 50.84 69.80
C ARG A 26 21.00 49.76 68.77
N GLU A 27 22.04 50.00 67.96
CA GLU A 27 22.74 49.04 67.09
C GLU A 27 22.16 48.89 65.67
N ASN A 28 22.28 50.00 64.95
CA ASN A 28 22.64 50.04 63.54
C ASN A 28 23.98 49.31 63.32
N GLU A 29 23.95 48.03 62.92
CA GLU A 29 25.13 47.39 62.29
C GLU A 29 24.84 46.15 61.39
N ASN A 30 23.59 45.67 61.27
CA ASN A 30 23.28 44.49 60.40
C ASN A 30 22.31 44.75 59.24
N LEU A 31 21.68 45.94 59.15
CA LEU A 31 20.68 46.21 58.09
C LEU A 31 21.30 46.21 56.67
N GLY A 32 22.60 46.51 56.57
CA GLY A 32 23.32 46.48 55.31
C GLY A 32 23.60 45.06 54.81
N VAL A 33 23.82 44.10 55.72
CA VAL A 33 24.18 42.71 55.39
C VAL A 33 22.94 41.95 54.88
N ASP A 34 21.80 42.08 55.57
CA ASP A 34 20.54 41.47 55.13
C ASP A 34 20.02 42.06 53.80
N LEU A 35 20.24 43.37 53.57
CA LEU A 35 19.89 44.03 52.30
C LEU A 35 20.85 43.61 51.17
N LEU A 36 22.14 43.41 51.47
CA LEU A 36 23.14 42.91 50.52
C LEU A 36 22.86 41.46 50.13
N GLU A 37 22.56 40.59 51.09
CA GLU A 37 22.23 39.18 50.85
C GLU A 37 20.91 39.03 50.07
N GLY A 38 19.90 39.87 50.37
CA GLY A 38 18.67 39.93 49.58
C GLY A 38 18.87 40.45 48.15
N LEU A 39 19.84 41.35 47.95
CA LEU A 39 20.18 41.87 46.62
C LEU A 39 20.91 40.80 45.79
N ASP A 40 21.83 40.06 46.40
CA ASP A 40 22.56 38.98 45.74
C ASP A 40 21.62 37.85 45.30
N SER A 41 20.68 37.45 46.17
CA SER A 41 19.63 36.48 45.82
C SER A 41 18.73 36.97 44.69
N TYR A 42 18.36 38.26 44.69
CA TYR A 42 17.54 38.85 43.62
C TYR A 42 18.28 38.93 42.28
N LEU A 43 19.59 39.20 42.29
CA LEU A 43 20.43 39.18 41.09
C LEU A 43 20.61 37.77 40.54
N GLU A 44 20.67 36.75 41.39
CA GLU A 44 20.73 35.34 41.01
C GLU A 44 19.42 34.90 40.33
N ASP A 45 18.26 35.26 40.88
CA ASP A 45 16.94 35.01 40.28
C ASP A 45 16.81 35.65 38.88
N ILE A 46 17.31 36.89 38.72
CA ILE A 46 17.35 37.57 37.42
C ILE A 46 18.23 36.79 36.43
N ASN A 47 19.38 36.31 36.89
CA ASN A 47 20.32 35.56 36.05
C ASN A 47 19.72 34.21 35.62
N ASP A 48 19.03 33.52 36.52
CA ASP A 48 18.31 32.27 36.22
C ASP A 48 17.20 32.50 35.21
N TRP A 49 16.38 33.54 35.40
CA TRP A 49 15.30 33.86 34.47
C TRP A 49 15.83 34.23 33.07
N LEU A 50 16.96 34.96 33.01
CA LEU A 50 17.64 35.27 31.76
C LEU A 50 18.22 34.01 31.10
N THR A 51 18.75 33.09 31.89
CA THR A 51 19.31 31.82 31.40
C THR A 51 18.19 30.94 30.82
N ILE A 52 17.10 30.77 31.56
CA ILE A 52 15.90 30.06 31.09
C ILE A 52 15.35 30.73 29.83
N SER A 53 15.23 32.05 29.81
CA SER A 53 14.75 32.79 28.63
C SER A 53 15.64 32.57 27.39
N ARG A 54 16.96 32.52 27.57
CA ARG A 54 17.90 32.23 26.47
C ARG A 54 17.78 30.78 25.99
N MET A 55 17.64 29.83 26.90
CA MET A 55 17.46 28.41 26.57
C MET A 55 16.14 28.19 25.81
N VAL A 56 15.03 28.78 26.29
CA VAL A 56 13.72 28.69 25.63
C VAL A 56 13.80 29.27 24.22
N LYS A 57 14.41 30.46 24.05
CA LYS A 57 14.61 31.05 22.71
C LYS A 57 15.54 30.23 21.81
N ALA A 58 16.50 29.50 22.36
CA ALA A 58 17.35 28.60 21.59
C ALA A 58 16.54 27.37 21.10
N VAL A 59 15.74 26.78 21.99
CA VAL A 59 14.85 25.65 21.66
C VAL A 59 13.80 26.06 20.63
N GLU A 60 13.20 27.25 20.77
CA GLU A 60 12.23 27.80 19.83
C GLU A 60 12.84 27.94 18.43
N ARG A 61 14.03 28.54 18.30
CA ARG A 61 14.73 28.63 17.01
C ARG A 61 15.07 27.27 16.40
N VAL A 62 15.54 26.32 17.21
CA VAL A 62 15.81 24.96 16.74
C VAL A 62 14.53 24.27 16.25
N ALA A 63 13.39 24.50 16.91
CA ALA A 63 12.11 23.97 16.49
C ALA A 63 11.65 24.62 15.17
N GLU A 64 11.76 25.93 15.03
CA GLU A 64 11.45 26.67 13.79
C GLU A 64 12.27 26.17 12.60
N GLU A 65 13.59 26.00 12.77
CA GLU A 65 14.48 25.46 11.73
C GLU A 65 14.09 24.02 11.35
N LYS A 66 13.75 23.19 12.33
CA LYS A 66 13.32 21.80 12.09
C LYS A 66 11.97 21.72 11.38
N ILE A 67 11.04 22.62 11.69
CA ILE A 67 9.76 22.75 11.01
C ILE A 67 10.00 23.20 9.56
N ALA A 68 10.78 24.25 9.33
CA ALA A 68 11.08 24.75 8.00
C ALA A 68 11.76 23.68 7.11
N ALA A 69 12.72 22.93 7.67
CA ALA A 69 13.35 21.82 6.97
C ALA A 69 12.36 20.71 6.59
N LYS A 70 11.42 20.38 7.49
CA LYS A 70 10.37 19.38 7.22
C LYS A 70 9.33 19.88 6.22
N GLU A 71 8.97 21.16 6.25
CA GLU A 71 8.08 21.76 5.25
C GLU A 71 8.69 21.75 3.85
N LEU A 72 10.00 22.03 3.73
CA LEU A 72 10.74 21.91 2.48
C LEU A 72 10.76 20.47 1.96
N GLU A 73 10.99 19.49 2.84
CA GLU A 73 10.93 18.07 2.49
C GLU A 73 9.53 17.70 1.98
N VAL A 74 8.47 18.08 2.70
CA VAL A 74 7.07 17.85 2.29
C VAL A 74 6.75 18.51 0.95
N ALA A 75 7.24 19.73 0.70
CA ALA A 75 7.07 20.40 -0.58
C ALA A 75 7.74 19.62 -1.73
N SER A 76 8.98 19.15 -1.53
CA SER A 76 9.68 18.33 -2.52
C SER A 76 8.99 16.98 -2.77
N LEU A 77 8.44 16.36 -1.73
CA LEU A 77 7.67 15.11 -1.83
C LEU A 77 6.38 15.31 -2.62
N LYS A 78 5.64 16.41 -2.33
CA LYS A 78 4.44 16.78 -3.08
C LYS A 78 4.76 17.05 -4.55
N GLU A 79 5.83 17.77 -4.84
CA GLU A 79 6.28 18.04 -6.20
C GLU A 79 6.61 16.74 -6.95
N ARG A 80 7.39 15.83 -6.35
CA ARG A 80 7.68 14.51 -6.95
C ARG A 80 6.41 13.70 -7.18
N LEU A 81 5.46 13.72 -6.26
CA LEU A 81 4.16 13.05 -6.41
C LEU A 81 3.34 13.64 -7.56
N HIS A 82 3.35 14.97 -7.72
CA HIS A 82 2.69 15.65 -8.83
C HIS A 82 3.34 15.32 -10.18
N PHE A 83 4.67 15.22 -10.25
CA PHE A 83 5.35 14.75 -11.47
C PHE A 83 4.95 13.32 -11.86
N HIS A 84 4.75 12.43 -10.89
CA HIS A 84 4.26 11.07 -11.16
C HIS A 84 2.79 11.08 -11.61
N LYS A 85 1.98 12.06 -11.18
CA LYS A 85 0.57 12.20 -11.57
C LYS A 85 0.39 12.90 -12.93
N LEU A 86 1.29 13.80 -13.31
CA LEU A 86 1.28 14.48 -14.61
C LEU A 86 2.03 13.72 -15.72
N GLY A 87 2.93 12.79 -15.37
CA GLY A 87 3.61 11.90 -16.32
C GLY A 87 2.70 10.88 -17.01
N ALA A 88 1.42 10.81 -16.64
CA ALA A 88 0.43 9.97 -17.30
C ALA A 88 -0.26 10.63 -18.51
N ASP A 89 -0.05 11.93 -18.79
CA ASP A 89 -0.82 12.64 -19.83
C ASP A 89 -0.03 13.57 -20.78
N ARG A 90 1.31 13.50 -20.82
CA ARG A 90 2.03 14.08 -21.97
C ARG A 90 3.42 13.52 -22.18
N SER A 91 3.62 12.99 -23.37
CA SER A 91 4.86 12.41 -23.88
C SER A 91 5.86 13.48 -24.36
N VAL A 92 7.12 13.02 -24.48
CA VAL A 92 8.22 13.48 -25.35
C VAL A 92 9.34 14.35 -24.71
N SER A 93 10.42 13.62 -24.36
CA SER A 93 11.84 13.87 -24.68
C SER A 93 12.78 14.67 -23.76
N SER A 94 13.98 14.07 -23.62
CA SER A 94 15.30 14.60 -23.20
C SER A 94 15.55 14.70 -21.68
N GLY A 95 16.44 13.94 -21.04
CA GLY A 95 17.41 12.93 -21.48
C GLY A 95 18.28 12.50 -20.29
N SER A 96 18.53 11.19 -20.15
CA SER A 96 19.67 10.60 -19.43
C SER A 96 19.77 9.13 -19.82
N PRO A 97 20.94 8.61 -20.25
CA PRO A 97 21.07 7.23 -20.67
C PRO A 97 21.58 6.39 -19.50
N MET A 98 20.70 5.59 -18.89
CA MET A 98 21.12 4.40 -18.17
C MET A 98 20.02 3.33 -18.23
N ALA A 99 20.36 2.26 -18.95
CA ALA A 99 19.72 0.95 -19.00
C ALA A 99 18.29 0.87 -19.56
N HIS A 100 18.21 0.70 -20.87
CA HIS A 100 17.15 -0.08 -21.48
C HIS A 100 17.11 -1.49 -20.87
N ARG A 101 15.99 -1.85 -20.24
CA ARG A 101 15.47 -3.22 -20.30
C ARG A 101 13.95 -3.23 -20.36
N GLU A 102 13.48 -3.12 -21.59
CA GLU A 102 12.20 -3.59 -22.13
C GLU A 102 10.99 -3.56 -21.20
N GLN A 103 10.41 -2.37 -21.05
CA GLN A 103 8.99 -2.21 -20.78
C GLN A 103 8.22 -2.46 -22.09
N ARG A 104 8.13 -3.73 -22.52
CA ARG A 104 7.10 -4.14 -23.49
C ARG A 104 5.82 -4.44 -22.72
N SER A 105 4.71 -3.93 -23.26
CA SER A 105 3.32 -4.09 -22.82
C SER A 105 2.82 -3.19 -21.69
N LEU A 106 2.96 -1.88 -21.87
CA LEU A 106 2.03 -0.90 -21.31
C LEU A 106 0.84 -0.74 -22.27
N GLU A 107 -0.01 -1.77 -22.42
CA GLU A 107 -1.29 -1.61 -23.13
C GLU A 107 -2.39 -2.60 -22.68
N ASN A 108 -2.07 -3.64 -21.91
CA ASN A 108 -3.05 -4.56 -21.35
C ASN A 108 -2.99 -4.55 -19.82
N ARG A 109 -3.27 -3.41 -19.20
CA ARG A 109 -3.57 -3.38 -17.76
C ARG A 109 -4.99 -3.91 -17.57
N LEU A 110 -5.16 -5.22 -17.71
CA LEU A 110 -6.30 -5.89 -17.12
C LEU A 110 -6.03 -5.86 -15.62
N ASP A 111 -6.78 -5.00 -14.92
CA ASP A 111 -6.86 -4.98 -13.47
C ASP A 111 -7.42 -6.33 -12.99
N CYS A 112 -6.58 -7.36 -12.93
CA CYS A 112 -6.91 -8.63 -12.31
C CYS A 112 -6.14 -8.70 -11.00
N SER A 113 -6.71 -8.19 -9.92
CA SER A 113 -6.16 -8.41 -8.58
C SER A 113 -6.13 -9.91 -8.30
N PHE A 114 -5.00 -10.45 -7.83
CA PHE A 114 -4.79 -11.86 -7.47
C PHE A 114 -6.01 -12.62 -6.89
N PRO A 115 -6.76 -12.08 -5.90
CA PRO A 115 -7.97 -12.73 -5.38
C PRO A 115 -9.11 -12.89 -6.39
N ASP A 116 -9.22 -12.01 -7.39
CA ASP A 116 -10.22 -12.09 -8.46
C ASP A 116 -9.88 -13.22 -9.46
N ALA A 117 -8.59 -13.39 -9.78
CA ALA A 117 -8.13 -14.43 -10.69
C ALA A 117 -8.39 -15.86 -10.16
N VAL A 118 -8.31 -16.08 -8.84
CA VAL A 118 -8.59 -17.40 -8.22
C VAL A 118 -10.07 -17.75 -8.35
N VAL A 119 -10.96 -16.79 -8.10
CA VAL A 119 -12.41 -16.97 -8.20
C VAL A 119 -12.81 -17.27 -9.65
N GLU A 120 -12.21 -16.59 -10.62
CA GLU A 120 -12.47 -16.85 -12.04
C GLU A 120 -11.93 -18.22 -12.49
N HIS A 121 -10.76 -18.66 -11.98
CA HIS A 121 -10.25 -20.02 -12.22
C HIS A 121 -11.20 -21.11 -11.71
N ASP A 122 -11.75 -20.95 -10.52
CA ASP A 122 -12.69 -21.92 -9.94
C ASP A 122 -14.00 -22.00 -10.75
N LYS A 123 -14.58 -20.85 -11.11
CA LYS A 123 -15.79 -20.79 -11.96
C LYS A 123 -15.58 -21.49 -13.30
N MET A 124 -14.45 -21.24 -13.97
CA MET A 124 -14.14 -21.92 -15.23
C MET A 124 -13.95 -23.42 -15.05
N ARG A 125 -13.30 -23.85 -13.96
CA ARG A 125 -13.13 -25.28 -13.66
C ARG A 125 -14.48 -25.98 -13.51
N GLU A 126 -15.43 -25.37 -12.81
CA GLU A 126 -16.78 -25.92 -12.64
C GLU A 126 -17.53 -25.99 -13.97
N SER A 127 -17.44 -24.94 -14.79
CA SER A 127 -18.04 -24.90 -16.11
C SER A 127 -17.45 -25.97 -17.05
N LEU A 128 -16.13 -26.20 -17.03
CA LEU A 128 -15.48 -27.30 -17.76
C LEU A 128 -15.96 -28.67 -17.30
N CYS A 129 -16.13 -28.88 -15.98
CA CYS A 129 -16.69 -30.12 -15.45
C CYS A 129 -18.13 -30.36 -15.97
N GLY A 130 -18.93 -29.30 -16.08
CA GLY A 130 -20.25 -29.33 -16.70
C GLY A 130 -20.19 -29.73 -18.18
N LEU A 131 -19.37 -29.04 -18.97
CA LEU A 131 -19.18 -29.33 -20.40
C LEU A 131 -18.67 -30.74 -20.65
N ARG A 132 -17.73 -31.22 -19.82
CA ARG A 132 -17.23 -32.61 -19.88
C ARG A 132 -18.37 -33.61 -19.70
N SER A 133 -19.26 -33.37 -18.74
CA SER A 133 -20.40 -34.25 -18.47
C SER A 133 -21.37 -34.27 -19.66
N VAL A 134 -21.65 -33.10 -20.23
CA VAL A 134 -22.48 -32.95 -21.45
C VAL A 134 -21.86 -33.70 -22.63
N ALA A 135 -20.55 -33.53 -22.88
CA ALA A 135 -19.84 -34.20 -23.96
C ALA A 135 -19.88 -35.73 -23.81
N VAL A 136 -19.64 -36.24 -22.59
CA VAL A 136 -19.72 -37.68 -22.29
C VAL A 136 -21.11 -38.24 -22.58
N ASP A 137 -22.17 -37.51 -22.22
CA ASP A 137 -23.54 -37.95 -22.46
C ASP A 137 -23.94 -37.87 -23.94
N GLN A 138 -23.45 -36.87 -24.67
CA GLN A 138 -23.62 -36.80 -26.12
C GLN A 138 -22.91 -37.95 -26.84
N ILE A 139 -21.69 -38.31 -26.43
CA ILE A 139 -20.96 -39.47 -26.96
C ILE A 139 -21.74 -40.77 -26.70
N LYS A 140 -22.28 -40.97 -25.49
CA LYS A 140 -23.10 -42.15 -25.17
C LYS A 140 -24.34 -42.22 -26.05
N LYS A 141 -25.02 -41.08 -26.28
CA LYS A 141 -26.19 -40.99 -27.15
C LYS A 141 -25.83 -41.31 -28.60
N LEU A 142 -24.78 -40.69 -29.12
CA LEU A 142 -24.27 -40.92 -30.47
C LEU A 142 -23.92 -42.39 -30.70
N LYS A 143 -23.28 -43.04 -29.73
CA LYS A 143 -22.98 -44.47 -29.78
C LYS A 143 -24.25 -45.31 -29.93
N LYS A 144 -25.30 -45.03 -29.15
CA LYS A 144 -26.59 -45.72 -29.27
C LYS A 144 -27.24 -45.54 -30.64
N ASP A 145 -27.14 -44.35 -31.22
CA ASP A 145 -27.70 -44.08 -32.56
C ASP A 145 -26.91 -44.80 -33.66
N ILE A 146 -25.59 -44.86 -33.54
CA ILE A 146 -24.75 -45.63 -34.47
C ILE A 146 -25.05 -47.13 -34.34
N ASP A 147 -25.22 -47.64 -33.13
CA ASP A 147 -25.56 -49.04 -32.87
C ASP A 147 -26.96 -49.38 -33.41
N SER A 148 -27.94 -48.47 -33.36
CA SER A 148 -29.27 -48.69 -33.94
C SER A 148 -29.26 -48.69 -35.47
N ILE A 149 -28.48 -47.82 -36.12
CA ILE A 149 -28.26 -47.83 -37.57
C ILE A 149 -27.59 -49.14 -37.99
N ARG A 150 -26.57 -49.59 -37.24
CA ARG A 150 -25.87 -50.85 -37.49
C ARG A 150 -26.79 -52.07 -37.31
N GLY A 151 -27.70 -52.04 -36.33
CA GLY A 151 -28.68 -53.10 -36.06
C GLY A 151 -29.80 -53.20 -37.11
N CYS A 152 -30.16 -52.11 -37.77
CA CYS A 152 -31.16 -52.11 -38.85
C CYS A 152 -30.68 -52.78 -40.16
N GLY A 153 -29.41 -53.16 -40.26
CA GLY A 153 -28.83 -53.80 -41.45
C GLY A 153 -29.19 -55.29 -41.66
N SER A 154 -29.90 -55.94 -40.74
CA SER A 154 -30.21 -57.38 -40.83
C SER A 154 -31.70 -57.69 -41.03
N MET A 155 -32.29 -57.19 -42.12
CA MET A 155 -33.48 -57.82 -42.69
C MET A 155 -33.12 -58.46 -44.03
N ARG A 156 -32.32 -59.53 -43.97
CA ARG A 156 -32.24 -60.51 -45.05
C ARG A 156 -32.45 -61.90 -44.48
N LYS A 157 -33.72 -62.26 -44.30
CA LYS A 157 -34.18 -63.62 -44.53
C LYS A 157 -35.48 -63.54 -45.31
N ILE A 158 -35.33 -63.32 -46.62
CA ILE A 158 -36.35 -63.65 -47.60
C ILE A 158 -36.52 -65.16 -47.52
N GLY A 159 -37.72 -65.59 -47.13
CA GLY A 159 -38.10 -66.99 -47.07
C GLY A 159 -39.61 -67.09 -47.22
N SER A 160 -40.05 -67.10 -48.50
CA SER A 160 -41.22 -67.80 -49.07
C SER A 160 -42.59 -67.63 -48.37
N GLY A 161 -43.67 -67.15 -48.97
CA GLY A 161 -44.01 -66.81 -50.35
C GLY A 161 -45.53 -66.64 -50.36
N SER A 162 -46.00 -65.44 -50.69
CA SER A 162 -47.40 -65.17 -51.04
C SER A 162 -47.40 -63.97 -51.98
N GLU A 163 -48.24 -64.09 -53.00
CA GLU A 163 -48.09 -63.59 -54.35
C GLU A 163 -48.35 -62.09 -54.51
N LEU A 164 -47.65 -61.53 -55.51
CA LEU A 164 -47.92 -60.32 -56.27
C LEU A 164 -49.19 -59.51 -55.94
N VAL A 165 -49.00 -58.21 -55.63
CA VAL A 165 -49.43 -57.04 -56.43
C VAL A 165 -49.23 -55.77 -55.59
N GLY A 166 -48.49 -54.80 -56.11
CA GLY A 166 -48.55 -53.42 -55.62
C GLY A 166 -47.21 -52.75 -55.34
N LEU A 167 -46.63 -52.18 -56.41
CA LEU A 167 -45.83 -50.95 -56.40
C LEU A 167 -44.70 -50.86 -55.36
N GLY A 168 -43.49 -51.21 -55.81
CA GLY A 168 -42.24 -51.05 -55.08
C GLY A 168 -41.97 -49.60 -54.67
N GLY A 169 -42.41 -49.24 -53.48
CA GLY A 169 -41.86 -48.15 -52.69
C GLY A 169 -40.89 -48.74 -51.66
N ILE A 170 -39.64 -48.99 -52.05
CA ILE A 170 -38.57 -49.14 -51.07
C ILE A 170 -38.33 -47.73 -50.54
N LEU A 171 -39.07 -47.32 -49.51
CA LEU A 171 -38.85 -46.07 -48.79
C LEU A 171 -37.50 -46.16 -48.07
N PRO A 172 -36.47 -45.36 -48.43
CA PRO A 172 -35.23 -45.26 -47.66
C PRO A 172 -35.37 -44.34 -46.44
N MET A 173 -36.60 -43.99 -46.07
CA MET A 173 -36.90 -42.82 -45.22
C MET A 173 -36.42 -42.96 -43.78
N GLU A 174 -36.43 -44.18 -43.21
CA GLU A 174 -35.95 -44.41 -41.84
C GLU A 174 -34.42 -44.31 -41.69
N ALA A 175 -33.66 -44.67 -42.74
CA ALA A 175 -32.20 -44.51 -42.73
C ALA A 175 -31.78 -43.04 -42.80
N SER A 176 -32.57 -42.21 -43.49
CA SER A 176 -32.34 -40.76 -43.62
C SER A 176 -32.57 -40.02 -42.30
N GLU A 177 -33.66 -40.28 -41.60
CA GLU A 177 -33.95 -39.60 -40.32
C GLU A 177 -32.96 -39.96 -39.21
N SER A 178 -32.53 -41.24 -39.13
CA SER A 178 -31.52 -41.65 -38.14
C SER A 178 -30.15 -41.01 -38.41
N LEU A 179 -29.75 -40.86 -39.68
CA LEU A 179 -28.50 -40.20 -40.07
C LEU A 179 -28.53 -38.70 -39.76
N VAL A 180 -29.66 -38.01 -40.01
CA VAL A 180 -29.86 -36.60 -39.64
C VAL A 180 -29.79 -36.41 -38.12
N GLY A 181 -30.32 -37.37 -37.35
CA GLY A 181 -30.22 -37.38 -35.89
C GLY A 181 -28.78 -37.55 -35.36
N VAL A 182 -27.96 -38.34 -36.05
CA VAL A 182 -26.52 -38.51 -35.77
C VAL A 182 -25.75 -37.24 -36.11
N ASP A 183 -25.99 -36.65 -37.28
CA ASP A 183 -25.32 -35.42 -37.72
C ASP A 183 -25.59 -34.24 -36.76
N LYS A 184 -26.84 -34.07 -36.33
CA LYS A 184 -27.21 -33.05 -35.34
C LYS A 184 -26.45 -33.23 -34.01
N ARG A 185 -26.33 -34.46 -33.52
CA ARG A 185 -25.61 -34.77 -32.27
C ARG A 185 -24.11 -34.58 -32.42
N LEU A 186 -23.55 -34.95 -33.57
CA LEU A 186 -22.15 -34.70 -33.89
C LEU A 186 -21.85 -33.20 -33.92
N ASN A 187 -22.72 -32.40 -34.55
CA ASN A 187 -22.59 -30.94 -34.55
C ASN A 187 -22.67 -30.34 -33.14
N THR A 188 -23.54 -30.86 -32.26
CA THR A 188 -23.61 -30.39 -30.86
C THR A 188 -22.38 -30.82 -30.05
N LEU A 189 -21.82 -31.99 -30.34
CA LEU A 189 -20.58 -32.45 -29.72
C LEU A 189 -19.40 -31.60 -30.17
N LYS A 190 -19.33 -31.26 -31.45
CA LYS A 190 -18.33 -30.34 -32.00
C LYS A 190 -18.37 -28.99 -31.28
N THR A 191 -19.53 -28.35 -31.16
CA THR A 191 -19.64 -27.06 -30.46
C THR A 191 -19.26 -27.18 -28.99
N THR A 192 -19.59 -28.29 -28.33
CA THR A 192 -19.19 -28.55 -26.94
C THR A 192 -17.67 -28.66 -26.80
N VAL A 193 -17.01 -29.39 -27.70
CA VAL A 193 -15.54 -29.51 -27.74
C VAL A 193 -14.87 -28.17 -28.04
N ASP A 194 -15.36 -27.42 -29.02
CA ASP A 194 -14.85 -26.09 -29.36
C ASP A 194 -14.94 -25.14 -28.15
N THR A 195 -16.03 -25.22 -27.39
CA THR A 195 -16.21 -24.44 -26.15
C THR A 195 -15.20 -24.85 -25.08
N VAL A 196 -14.98 -26.16 -24.88
CA VAL A 196 -13.99 -26.69 -23.93
C VAL A 196 -12.57 -26.22 -24.29
N CYS A 197 -12.20 -26.27 -25.57
CA CYS A 197 -10.90 -25.80 -26.03
C CYS A 197 -10.71 -24.30 -25.76
N THR A 198 -11.70 -23.48 -26.10
CA THR A 198 -11.67 -22.03 -25.85
C THR A 198 -11.51 -21.73 -24.36
N GLN A 199 -12.29 -22.42 -23.51
CA GLN A 199 -12.22 -22.24 -22.06
C GLN A 199 -10.88 -22.70 -21.46
N ALA A 200 -10.30 -23.78 -21.98
CA ALA A 200 -8.97 -24.23 -21.57
C ALA A 200 -7.88 -23.21 -21.94
N ASP A 201 -7.97 -22.61 -23.14
CA ASP A 201 -7.05 -21.54 -23.57
C ASP A 201 -7.17 -20.30 -22.67
N ASP A 202 -8.39 -19.93 -22.27
CA ASP A 202 -8.64 -18.83 -21.33
C ASP A 202 -8.03 -19.10 -19.94
N MET A 203 -8.19 -20.32 -19.41
CA MET A 203 -7.55 -20.72 -18.16
C MET A 203 -6.02 -20.63 -18.24
N VAL A 204 -5.42 -21.11 -19.33
CA VAL A 204 -3.96 -21.03 -19.53
C VAL A 204 -3.51 -19.56 -19.59
N ARG A 205 -4.26 -18.71 -20.28
CA ARG A 205 -3.99 -17.27 -20.37
C ARG A 205 -4.05 -16.60 -18.99
N LEU A 206 -5.08 -16.87 -18.21
CA LEU A 206 -5.24 -16.34 -16.85
C LEU A 206 -4.14 -16.86 -15.90
N ALA A 207 -3.77 -18.14 -16.00
CA ALA A 207 -2.67 -18.70 -15.22
C ALA A 207 -1.32 -18.03 -15.56
N LYS A 208 -1.05 -17.73 -16.84
CA LYS A 208 0.15 -16.97 -17.24
C LYS A 208 0.15 -15.55 -16.67
N ALA A 209 -0.98 -14.85 -16.73
CA ALA A 209 -1.11 -13.51 -16.18
C ALA A 209 -0.85 -13.50 -14.67
N SER A 210 -1.51 -14.39 -13.93
CA SER A 210 -1.31 -14.55 -12.47
C SER A 210 0.14 -14.91 -12.11
N LEU A 211 0.80 -15.78 -12.91
CA LEU A 211 2.20 -16.10 -12.70
C LEU A 211 3.12 -14.87 -12.88
N CYS A 212 2.86 -14.05 -13.91
CA CYS A 212 3.61 -12.82 -14.13
C CYS A 212 3.43 -11.83 -12.97
N GLU A 213 2.20 -11.63 -12.52
CA GLU A 213 1.91 -10.78 -11.35
C GLU A 213 2.62 -11.28 -10.09
N TRP A 214 2.60 -12.59 -9.84
CA TRP A 214 3.30 -13.17 -8.69
C TRP A 214 4.79 -12.95 -8.76
N GLN A 215 5.38 -13.13 -9.95
CA GLN A 215 6.80 -12.90 -10.15
C GLN A 215 7.17 -11.44 -9.89
N GLN A 216 6.34 -10.50 -10.36
CA GLN A 216 6.53 -9.08 -10.11
C GLN A 216 6.42 -8.73 -8.60
N GLU A 217 5.44 -9.30 -7.91
CA GLU A 217 5.29 -9.14 -6.46
C GLU A 217 6.54 -9.64 -5.71
N GLN A 218 7.09 -10.79 -6.11
CA GLN A 218 8.32 -11.32 -5.50
C GLN A 218 9.54 -10.42 -5.74
N GLU A 219 9.65 -9.80 -6.91
CA GLU A 219 10.70 -8.83 -7.21
C GLU A 219 10.55 -7.58 -6.33
N PHE A 220 9.34 -7.04 -6.24
CA PHE A 220 9.03 -5.90 -5.40
C PHE A 220 9.29 -6.19 -3.92
N GLN A 221 8.89 -7.36 -3.44
CA GLN A 221 9.13 -7.79 -2.06
C GLN A 221 10.63 -7.84 -1.76
N ARG A 222 11.45 -8.39 -2.68
CA ARG A 222 12.91 -8.43 -2.52
C ARG A 222 13.52 -7.03 -2.47
N GLU A 223 13.07 -6.13 -3.33
CA GLU A 223 13.51 -4.73 -3.33
C GLU A 223 13.14 -4.03 -2.03
N PHE A 224 11.92 -4.22 -1.56
CA PHE A 224 11.45 -3.66 -0.30
C PHE A 224 12.24 -4.19 0.91
N GLU A 225 12.44 -5.51 0.99
CA GLU A 225 13.26 -6.14 2.03
C GLU A 225 14.68 -5.58 2.02
N THR A 226 15.28 -5.42 0.84
CA THR A 226 16.61 -4.82 0.68
C THR A 226 16.63 -3.38 1.21
N LEU A 227 15.61 -2.58 0.89
CA LEU A 227 15.49 -1.21 1.35
C LEU A 227 15.30 -1.13 2.88
N VAL A 228 14.51 -2.03 3.46
CA VAL A 228 14.31 -2.10 4.92
C VAL A 228 15.62 -2.47 5.61
N VAL A 229 16.33 -3.50 5.14
CA VAL A 229 17.64 -3.89 5.68
C VAL A 229 18.63 -2.74 5.58
N TRP A 230 18.72 -2.10 4.42
CA TRP A 230 19.60 -0.95 4.21
C TRP A 230 19.28 0.23 5.13
N SER A 231 18.00 0.58 5.26
CA SER A 231 17.57 1.67 6.13
C SER A 231 17.87 1.38 7.61
N SER A 232 17.73 0.12 8.03
CA SER A 232 18.05 -0.34 9.38
C SER A 232 19.56 -0.23 9.66
N ILE A 233 20.40 -0.74 8.76
CA ILE A 233 21.87 -0.62 8.86
C ILE A 233 22.30 0.84 8.91
N ARG A 234 21.70 1.69 8.06
CA ARG A 234 22.00 3.12 8.04
C ARG A 234 21.58 3.82 9.33
N SER A 235 20.43 3.46 9.89
CA SER A 235 19.95 3.99 11.17
C SER A 235 20.92 3.64 12.31
N ILE A 236 21.38 2.39 12.36
CA ILE A 236 22.37 1.93 13.36
C ILE A 236 23.69 2.69 13.20
N HIS A 237 24.21 2.81 11.98
CA HIS A 237 25.45 3.57 11.74
C HIS A 237 25.33 5.01 12.23
N LYS A 238 24.21 5.66 11.93
CA LYS A 238 23.96 7.04 12.37
C LYS A 238 23.90 7.14 13.89
N GLU A 239 23.20 6.22 14.57
CA GLU A 239 23.13 6.21 16.04
C GLU A 239 24.51 6.03 16.69
N PHE A 240 25.37 5.18 16.10
CA PHE A 240 26.75 5.02 16.55
C PHE A 240 27.57 6.30 16.33
N GLU A 241 27.44 6.94 15.17
CA GLU A 241 28.14 8.18 14.84
C GLU A 241 27.72 9.33 15.77
N ASP A 242 26.41 9.48 16.02
CA ASP A 242 25.88 10.47 16.96
C ASP A 242 26.44 10.26 18.38
N LYS A 243 26.47 9.01 18.88
CA LYS A 243 27.08 8.68 20.19
C LYS A 243 28.58 9.01 20.26
N LEU A 244 29.31 8.78 19.16
CA LEU A 244 30.74 9.13 19.10
C LEU A 244 30.96 10.64 19.13
N TRP A 245 30.13 11.40 18.42
CA TRP A 245 30.16 12.87 18.45
C TRP A 245 29.84 13.41 19.84
N ASP A 246 28.82 12.88 20.53
CA ASP A 246 28.47 13.26 21.90
C ASP A 246 29.62 12.99 22.88
N GLN A 247 30.26 11.81 22.79
CA GLN A 247 31.42 11.48 23.63
C GLN A 247 32.61 12.41 23.36
N ASN A 248 32.89 12.70 22.09
CA ASN A 248 33.99 13.59 21.72
C ASN A 248 33.74 15.03 22.21
N ALA A 249 32.51 15.52 22.10
CA ALA A 249 32.11 16.81 22.66
C ALA A 249 32.34 16.87 24.19
N HIS A 250 32.01 15.79 24.90
CA HIS A 250 32.20 15.69 26.34
C HIS A 250 33.70 15.64 26.76
N LEU A 251 34.55 15.01 25.94
CA LEU A 251 36.00 14.96 26.13
C LEU A 251 36.66 16.33 25.87
N CYS A 252 36.27 17.04 24.82
CA CYS A 252 36.78 18.39 24.54
C CYS A 252 36.34 19.41 25.60
N GLY A 253 35.10 19.31 26.12
CA GLY A 253 34.62 20.16 27.20
C GLY A 253 35.40 19.96 28.51
N SER A 254 35.63 18.70 28.90
CA SER A 254 36.32 18.35 30.15
C SER A 254 37.84 18.58 30.13
N GLN A 255 38.50 18.48 28.96
CA GLN A 255 39.92 18.88 28.85
C GLN A 255 40.12 20.39 29.02
N SER A 256 39.18 21.23 28.58
CA SER A 256 39.34 22.70 28.69
C SER A 256 39.37 23.20 30.15
N VAL A 257 38.64 22.53 31.05
CA VAL A 257 38.55 22.90 32.47
C VAL A 257 39.82 22.49 33.23
N ASN A 258 40.41 21.34 32.89
CA ASN A 258 41.56 20.77 33.61
C ASN A 258 42.88 21.55 33.35
N TRP A 259 42.98 22.32 32.27
CA TRP A 259 44.13 23.19 32.01
C TRP A 259 44.07 24.52 32.79
N LEU A 260 42.87 25.00 33.12
CA LEU A 260 42.68 26.25 33.89
C LEU A 260 42.97 26.06 35.39
N GLU A 261 42.69 24.88 35.95
CA GLU A 261 43.02 24.56 37.35
C GLU A 261 44.53 24.35 37.63
N ARG A 262 45.35 24.11 36.60
CA ARG A 262 46.81 23.90 36.76
C ARG A 262 47.65 25.20 36.70
N ILE A 263 47.01 26.36 36.52
CA ILE A 263 47.69 27.67 36.36
C ILE A 263 47.53 28.57 37.60
N ASN A 264 46.79 28.14 38.64
CA ASN A 264 46.80 28.77 39.97
C ASN A 264 47.69 27.98 40.95
#